data_AF-A0A1I5XR03-F1
#
_entry.id   AF-A0A1I5XR03-F1
#
_cell.length_a   1.000
_cell.length_b   1.000
_cell.length_c   1.000
_cell.angle_alpha   90.00
_cell.angle_beta   90.00
_cell.angle_gamma   90.00
#
_symmetry.space_group_name_H-M   'P 1'
#
loop_
_entity.id
_entity.type
_entity.pdbx_description
1 polymer ?
#
loop_
_entity_poly.entity_id
_entity_poly.type
_entity_poly.pdbx_seq_one_letter_code
_entity_poly.pdbx_strand_id
1 'polypeptide(L)' 'MSIQVIEVDPAYTSVIGLLKYTPQYMISKDEAASYVIARRGLGLK' A
#
# COMPACT_ATOMS: atom_id res chain seq x y z
N MET A 1 2.37 6.88 24.03
CA MET A 1 2.14 6.90 22.57
C MET A 1 2.10 5.45 22.13
N SER A 2 0.91 4.86 22.07
CA SER A 2 0.71 3.43 21.80
C SER A 2 0.56 3.22 20.30
N ILE A 3 1.65 2.87 19.63
CA ILE A 3 1.64 2.49 18.21
C ILE A 3 1.21 1.03 18.09
N GLN A 4 0.19 0.75 17.27
CA GLN A 4 -0.19 -0.61 16.92
C GLN A 4 0.51 -1.00 15.63
N VAL A 5 1.27 -2.09 15.67
CA VAL A 5 1.92 -2.68 14.51
C VAL A 5 1.03 -3.83 14.05
N ILE A 6 0.63 -3.78 12.77
CA ILE A 6 -0.20 -4.81 12.15
C ILE A 6 0.65 -5.45 11.06
N GLU A 7 0.82 -6.76 11.13
CA GLU A 7 1.47 -7.53 10.07
C GLU A 7 0.46 -7.83 8.97
N VAL A 8 0.84 -7.49 7.74
CA VAL A 8 0.00 -7.62 6.55
C VAL A 8 0.83 -8.29 5.47
N ASP A 9 0.25 -9.27 4.78
CA ASP A 9 0.90 -9.92 3.64
C ASP A 9 1.22 -8.90 2.52
N PRO A 10 2.51 -8.70 2.18
CA PRO A 10 2.94 -7.75 1.17
C PRO A 10 2.76 -8.24 -0.27
N ALA A 11 2.14 -9.41 -0.51
CA ALA A 11 2.03 -10.01 -1.84
C ALA A 11 1.54 -9.02 -2.92
N TYR A 12 2.37 -8.82 -3.95
CA TYR A 12 2.14 -7.98 -5.12
C TYR A 12 1.88 -6.48 -4.86
N THR A 13 2.17 -5.97 -3.66
CA THR A 13 1.97 -4.55 -3.30
C THR A 13 2.66 -3.58 -4.26
N SER A 14 3.87 -3.91 -4.70
CA SER A 14 4.64 -3.09 -5.64
C SER A 14 4.05 -3.06 -7.06
N VAL A 15 3.46 -4.17 -7.52
CA VAL A 15 2.84 -4.27 -8.85
C VAL A 15 1.46 -3.62 -8.85
N ILE A 16 0.67 -3.87 -7.79
CA ILE A 16 -0.65 -3.26 -7.61
C ILE A 16 -0.52 -1.74 -7.46
N GLY A 17 0.44 -1.30 -6.64
CA GLY A 17 0.76 0.12 -6.46
C GLY A 17 1.09 0.79 -7.78
N LEU A 18 2.01 0.19 -8.54
CA LEU A 18 2.45 0.71 -9.83
C LEU A 18 1.33 0.77 -10.87
N LEU A 19 0.51 -0.27 -11.00
CA LEU A 19 -0.52 -0.31 -12.05
C LEU A 19 -1.76 0.53 -11.68
N LYS A 20 -2.12 0.58 -10.40
CA LYS A 20 -3.37 1.21 -9.97
C LYS A 20 -3.20 2.64 -9.49
N TYR A 21 -2.13 2.93 -8.75
CA TYR A 21 -2.00 4.19 -8.00
C TYR A 21 -0.94 5.12 -8.56
N THR A 22 0.15 4.60 -9.12
CA THR A 22 1.17 5.44 -9.77
C THR A 22 0.61 6.29 -10.93
N PRO A 23 -0.19 5.77 -11.88
CA PRO A 23 -0.75 6.63 -12.93
C PRO A 23 -1.84 7.60 -12.44
N GLN A 24 -2.52 7.28 -11.33
CA GLN A 24 -3.61 8.13 -10.80
C GLN A 24 -3.10 9.27 -9.93
N TYR A 25 -2.09 8.99 -9.10
CA TYR A 25 -1.57 9.93 -8.12
C TYR A 25 -0.18 10.47 -8.47
N MET A 26 0.42 10.03 -9.59
CA MET A 26 1.78 10.40 -10.01
C MET A 26 2.84 10.21 -8.92
N ILE A 27 2.65 9.19 -8.08
CA ILE A 27 3.52 8.86 -6.94
C ILE A 27 4.56 7.82 -7.33
N SER A 28 5.67 7.80 -6.59
CA SER A 28 6.72 6.80 -6.76
C SER A 28 6.20 5.37 -6.51
N LYS A 29 6.89 4.38 -7.07
CA LYS A 29 6.53 2.96 -6.90
C LYS A 29 6.48 2.55 -5.42
N ASP A 30 7.38 3.08 -4.61
CA ASP A 30 7.50 2.74 -3.18
C ASP A 30 6.38 3.40 -2.36
N GLU A 31 6.03 4.66 -2.63
CA GLU A 31 4.84 5.29 -2.04
C GLU A 31 3.55 4.57 -2.43
N ALA A 32 3.43 4.17 -3.70
CA ALA A 32 2.27 3.43 -4.17
C ALA A 32 2.13 2.06 -3.50
N ALA A 33 3.25 1.36 -3.27
CA ALA A 33 3.27 0.09 -2.52
C ALA A 33 2.86 0.30 -1.06
N SER A 34 3.36 1.36 -0.42
CA SER A 34 3.01 1.74 0.96
C SER A 34 1.51 1.99 1.10
N TYR A 35 0.91 2.65 0.12
CA TYR A 35 -0.52 2.93 0.09
C TYR A 35 -1.38 1.65 0.00
N VAL A 36 -0.93 0.64 -0.75
CA VAL A 36 -1.60 -0.67 -0.83
C VAL A 36 -1.53 -1.40 0.51
N ILE A 37 -0.38 -1.36 1.19
CA ILE A 37 -0.19 -1.99 2.51
C ILE A 37 -1.10 -1.32 3.55
N ALA A 38 -1.16 0.01 3.57
CA ALA A 38 -2.04 0.76 4.46
C ALA A 38 -3.51 0.40 4.23
N ARG A 39 -3.97 0.32 2.97
CA ARG A 39 -5.34 -0.09 2.65
C ARG A 39 -5.67 -1.51 3.11
N ARG A 40 -4.73 -2.45 2.97
CA ARG A 40 -4.91 -3.83 3.46
C ARG A 40 -4.95 -3.88 4.99
N GLY A 41 -4.10 -3.12 5.68
CA GLY A 41 -4.13 -3.00 7.14
C GLY A 41 -5.44 -2.40 7.68
N LEU A 42 -6.10 -1.56 6.88
CA LEU A 42 -7.41 -0.98 7.17
C LEU A 42 -8.61 -1.87 6.73
N GLY A 43 -8.37 -3.03 6.12
CA GLY A 43 -9.42 -3.95 5.66
C GLY A 43 -10.18 -3.48 4.41
N LEU A 44 -9.68 -2.46 3.70
CA LEU A 44 -10.29 -1.93 2.49
C LEU A 44 -9.82 -2.74 1.27
N LYS A 45 -10.69 -3.60 0.72
CA LYS A 45 -10.45 -4.35 -0.53
C LYS A 45 -10.36 -3.44 -1.77
#